data_AF-A0A4Q2CXU5-F1
#
_entry.id   AF-A0A4Q2CXU5-F1
#
_cell.length_a   1.000
_cell.length_b   1.000
_cell.length_c   1.000
_cell.angle_alpha   90.00
_cell.angle_beta   90.00
_cell.angle_gamma   90.00
#
_symmetry.space_group_name_H-M   'P 1'
#
loop_
_entity.id
_entity.type
_entity.pdbx_description
1 polymer ?
#
loop_
_entity_poly.entity_id
_entity_poly.type
_entity_poly.pdbx_seq_one_letter_code
_entity_poly.pdbx_strand_id
1 'polypeptide(L)'
;MGDDSSSPLTDQDAKSSQYELMEPSPKCVKGIEIITRSKEGWDVGFTHLDYFDLQTGAIDSECARRAVELIPAGQPNLFGLLHNLGVSLQCRFECTDALSDLTESITAIRRAIELTPAGHPDLSRMLSNLASSLGRRFERTDALTDLSESISAACRAVELTPAGHPDLPDWLSNLGDLLCRRFEHTGALPDLAETITAIRRAVELTPAGHPDLPGRLNHLGVSLRRRFERTDVLSDIAESITATRRAVELTPAGHPDLSRMLSNLASSLGRRFERTDALTGPF
;
A
#
# COMPACT_ATOMS: atom_id res chain seq x y z
N MET A 1 -40.36 55.82 -7.39
CA MET A 1 -41.32 55.01 -8.17
C MET A 1 -40.85 55.15 -9.61
N GLY A 2 -40.05 54.26 -10.20
CA GLY A 2 -39.99 52.81 -10.12
C GLY A 2 -40.23 52.30 -11.56
N ASP A 3 -39.22 51.67 -12.15
CA ASP A 3 -39.16 50.89 -13.42
C ASP A 3 -37.86 51.27 -14.17
N ASP A 4 -36.78 50.48 -14.16
CA ASP A 4 -36.55 49.12 -14.68
C ASP A 4 -36.37 49.10 -16.21
N SER A 5 -35.12 48.95 -16.65
CA SER A 5 -34.73 48.54 -18.01
C SER A 5 -33.32 47.94 -17.99
N SER A 6 -33.32 46.61 -17.96
CA SER A 6 -32.24 45.66 -18.28
C SER A 6 -31.68 45.92 -19.71
N SER A 7 -30.47 45.60 -20.18
CA SER A 7 -29.51 44.46 -20.03
C SER A 7 -28.20 44.85 -20.80
N PRO A 8 -27.26 43.94 -21.12
CA PRO A 8 -26.35 43.16 -20.28
C PRO A 8 -24.85 43.43 -20.62
N LEU A 9 -23.93 43.22 -19.66
CA LEU A 9 -22.51 43.04 -19.97
C LEU A 9 -22.26 41.54 -20.21
N THR A 10 -21.82 41.24 -21.43
CA THR A 10 -21.53 39.92 -21.96
C THR A 10 -20.26 39.31 -21.36
N ASP A 11 -20.38 38.01 -21.12
CA ASP A 11 -19.36 37.01 -20.80
C ASP A 11 -18.54 36.65 -22.05
N GLN A 12 -17.20 36.68 -21.95
CA GLN A 12 -16.14 36.18 -22.87
C GLN A 12 -14.88 37.03 -22.60
N ASP A 13 -13.72 36.56 -22.14
CA ASP A 13 -13.07 35.26 -22.25
C ASP A 13 -12.24 34.98 -20.98
N ALA A 14 -12.78 34.15 -20.07
CA ALA A 14 -11.97 33.53 -19.03
C ALA A 14 -11.18 32.37 -19.67
N LYS A 15 -9.88 32.58 -19.84
CA LYS A 15 -8.92 31.58 -20.35
C LYS A 15 -9.12 30.23 -19.67
N SER A 16 -9.56 29.25 -20.44
CA SER A 16 -9.54 27.84 -20.09
C SER A 16 -8.08 27.39 -19.91
N SER A 17 -7.67 27.16 -18.67
CA SER A 17 -6.52 26.32 -18.37
C SER A 17 -7.03 24.91 -18.14
N GLN A 18 -7.00 24.09 -19.20
CA GLN A 18 -7.15 22.64 -19.09
C GLN A 18 -5.97 22.10 -18.27
N TYR A 19 -6.20 21.82 -16.99
CA TYR A 19 -5.37 20.87 -16.26
C TYR A 19 -6.01 19.50 -16.49
N GLU A 20 -5.35 18.66 -17.29
CA GLU A 20 -5.69 17.25 -17.42
C GLU A 20 -5.70 16.60 -16.03
N LEU A 21 -6.84 16.03 -15.67
CA LEU A 21 -7.04 15.26 -14.45
C LEU A 21 -6.16 14.00 -14.52
N MET A 22 -5.13 13.96 -13.68
CA MET A 22 -4.33 12.76 -13.48
C MET A 22 -5.17 11.77 -12.65
N GLU A 23 -5.56 10.63 -13.24
CA GLU A 23 -6.34 9.62 -12.52
C GLU A 23 -5.54 9.05 -11.32
N PRO A 24 -6.06 9.10 -10.09
CA PRO A 24 -5.37 8.59 -8.92
C PRO A 24 -5.32 7.05 -8.92
N SER A 25 -4.19 6.51 -8.45
CA SER A 25 -3.93 5.06 -8.43
C SER A 25 -4.91 4.28 -7.53
N PRO A 26 -5.23 3.00 -7.82
CA PRO A 26 -6.35 2.26 -7.20
C PRO A 26 -6.14 1.82 -5.74
N LYS A 27 -5.08 2.27 -5.07
CA LYS A 27 -4.72 1.80 -3.73
C LYS A 27 -5.42 2.61 -2.63
N CYS A 28 -6.74 2.59 -2.60
CA CYS A 28 -7.51 3.10 -1.46
C CYS A 28 -8.03 1.96 -0.58
N VAL A 29 -7.77 2.07 0.72
CA VAL A 29 -8.17 1.15 1.78
C VAL A 29 -9.70 1.03 1.78
N LYS A 30 -10.22 -0.21 1.67
CA LYS A 30 -11.65 -0.50 1.78
C LYS A 30 -12.12 -0.35 3.23
N GLY A 31 -13.13 0.50 3.45
CA GLY A 31 -13.98 0.54 4.64
C GLY A 31 -13.49 1.44 5.76
N ILE A 32 -14.19 2.56 5.98
CA ILE A 32 -14.10 3.36 7.22
C ILE A 32 -15.39 3.10 8.01
N GLU A 33 -15.25 2.57 9.22
CA GLU A 33 -16.37 2.51 10.18
C GLU A 33 -16.56 3.87 10.83
N ILE A 34 -17.73 4.48 10.67
CA ILE A 34 -18.07 5.76 11.29
C ILE A 34 -19.02 5.49 12.45
N ILE A 35 -18.57 5.83 13.66
CA ILE A 35 -19.43 5.82 14.85
C ILE A 35 -20.24 7.12 14.83
N THR A 36 -21.55 7.01 14.69
CA THR A 36 -22.46 8.18 14.74
C THR A 36 -23.19 8.20 16.07
N ARG A 37 -23.43 9.40 16.60
CA ARG A 37 -24.14 9.60 17.88
C ARG A 37 -25.63 9.75 17.62
N SER A 38 -26.45 8.82 18.10
CA SER A 38 -27.90 8.98 18.17
C SER A 38 -28.32 9.52 19.55
N LYS A 39 -29.61 9.89 19.72
CA LYS A 39 -30.15 10.30 21.03
C LYS A 39 -30.18 9.16 22.05
N GLU A 40 -29.98 7.91 21.62
CA GLU A 40 -30.10 6.70 22.45
C GLU A 40 -28.75 6.02 22.73
N GLY A 41 -27.66 6.43 22.07
CA GLY A 41 -26.32 5.86 22.30
C GLY A 41 -25.34 6.12 21.16
N TRP A 42 -24.18 5.44 21.21
CA TRP A 42 -23.25 5.34 20.09
C TRP A 42 -23.73 4.23 19.14
N ASP A 43 -24.08 4.58 17.90
CA ASP A 43 -24.45 3.61 16.87
C ASP A 43 -23.27 3.36 15.94
N VAL A 44 -22.92 2.09 15.77
CA VAL A 44 -21.91 1.64 14.81
C VAL A 44 -22.61 1.42 13.47
N GLY A 45 -22.45 2.35 12.54
CA GLY A 45 -23.06 2.27 11.21
C GLY A 45 -21.99 2.21 10.12
N PHE A 46 -22.08 1.21 9.23
CA PHE A 46 -21.39 1.25 7.96
C PHE A 46 -22.06 2.30 7.08
N THR A 47 -21.43 3.45 6.89
CA THR A 47 -21.83 4.37 5.82
C THR A 47 -20.81 4.25 4.69
N HIS A 48 -21.30 3.88 3.51
CA HIS A 48 -20.63 4.22 2.26
C HIS A 48 -20.67 5.75 2.17
N LEU A 49 -19.61 6.42 2.60
CA LEU A 49 -19.44 7.84 2.29
C LEU A 49 -18.98 7.95 0.85
N ASP A 50 -19.92 8.25 -0.04
CA ASP A 50 -19.67 8.69 -1.42
C ASP A 50 -19.05 10.11 -1.49
N TYR A 51 -18.38 10.58 -0.43
CA TYR A 51 -17.75 11.89 -0.35
C TYR A 51 -16.24 11.75 -0.10
N PHE A 52 -15.58 11.05 -1.01
CA PHE A 52 -14.13 10.99 -1.10
C PHE A 52 -13.64 12.25 -1.81
N ASP A 53 -13.45 13.35 -1.06
CA ASP A 53 -12.78 14.53 -1.62
C ASP A 53 -11.26 14.24 -1.68
N LEU A 54 -10.87 13.56 -2.77
CA LEU A 54 -9.51 13.12 -3.12
C LEU A 54 -8.46 14.25 -3.00
N GLN A 55 -8.88 15.52 -2.95
CA GLN A 55 -7.96 16.65 -2.86
C GLN A 55 -7.47 16.98 -1.44
N THR A 56 -8.08 16.47 -0.37
CA THR A 56 -7.67 16.90 0.97
C THR A 56 -7.27 15.77 1.92
N GLY A 57 -7.97 14.64 2.00
CA GLY A 57 -7.78 13.66 3.09
C GLY A 57 -7.89 14.26 4.52
N ALA A 58 -8.13 15.58 4.62
CA ALA A 58 -7.96 16.39 5.80
C ALA A 58 -9.24 16.39 6.62
N ILE A 59 -10.39 16.38 5.93
CA ILE A 59 -11.71 16.33 6.55
C ILE A 59 -11.86 15.05 7.38
N ASP A 60 -11.46 13.91 6.82
CA ASP A 60 -11.56 12.62 7.50
C ASP A 60 -10.61 12.53 8.71
N SER A 61 -9.34 12.95 8.55
CA SER A 61 -8.37 12.96 9.66
C SER A 61 -8.77 13.91 10.81
N GLU A 62 -9.36 15.08 10.51
CA GLU A 62 -9.81 16.03 11.53
C GLU A 62 -11.09 15.57 12.22
N CYS A 63 -12.02 14.99 11.47
CA CYS A 63 -13.21 14.35 12.05
C CYS A 63 -12.85 13.18 12.97
N ALA A 64 -11.93 12.31 12.53
CA ALA A 64 -11.41 11.21 13.34
C ALA A 64 -10.67 11.71 14.59
N ARG A 65 -9.86 12.78 14.46
CA ARG A 65 -9.16 13.41 15.59
C ARG A 65 -10.15 13.92 16.64
N ARG A 66 -11.14 14.69 16.21
CA ARG A 66 -12.19 15.21 17.10
C ARG A 66 -13.01 14.08 17.73
N ALA A 67 -13.27 12.98 17.00
CA ALA A 67 -13.96 11.82 17.56
C ALA A 67 -13.15 11.16 18.69
N VAL A 68 -11.84 11.01 18.51
CA VAL A 68 -10.93 10.47 19.54
C VAL A 68 -10.87 11.39 20.77
N GLU A 69 -10.83 12.71 20.58
CA GLU A 69 -10.80 13.69 21.68
C GLU A 69 -12.08 13.71 22.53
N LEU A 70 -13.23 13.45 21.90
CA LEU A 70 -14.54 13.50 22.57
C LEU A 70 -14.89 12.22 23.35
N ILE A 71 -14.11 11.16 23.22
CA ILE A 71 -14.40 9.85 23.80
C ILE A 71 -13.50 9.60 25.03
N PRO A 72 -14.07 9.42 26.24
CA PRO A 72 -13.30 9.12 27.43
C PRO A 72 -12.49 7.83 27.30
N ALA A 73 -11.29 7.80 27.87
CA ALA A 73 -10.47 6.59 27.95
C ALA A 73 -11.26 5.44 28.60
N GLY A 74 -11.37 4.30 27.90
CA GLY A 74 -12.06 3.10 28.40
C GLY A 74 -13.42 2.80 27.75
N GLN A 75 -13.86 3.57 26.75
CA GLN A 75 -15.05 3.23 25.97
C GLN A 75 -14.80 2.02 25.05
N PRO A 76 -15.81 1.14 24.86
CA PRO A 76 -15.77 0.11 23.82
C PRO A 76 -15.48 0.75 22.45
N ASN A 77 -14.63 0.12 21.63
CA ASN A 77 -14.28 0.53 20.27
C ASN A 77 -13.39 1.78 20.10
N LEU A 78 -12.79 2.34 21.16
CA LEU A 78 -11.77 3.41 21.03
C LEU A 78 -10.60 2.98 20.11
N PHE A 79 -10.23 1.70 20.14
CA PHE A 79 -9.20 1.16 19.24
C PHE A 79 -9.56 1.32 17.76
N GLY A 80 -10.84 1.18 17.40
CA GLY A 80 -11.30 1.30 16.01
C GLY A 80 -11.18 2.73 15.50
N LEU A 81 -11.55 3.71 16.33
CA LEU A 81 -11.42 5.12 15.99
C LEU A 81 -9.96 5.57 15.87
N LEU A 82 -9.10 5.09 16.77
CA LEU A 82 -7.66 5.35 16.70
C LEU A 82 -7.03 4.72 15.46
N HIS A 83 -7.46 3.51 15.09
CA HIS A 83 -7.02 2.86 13.86
C HIS A 83 -7.46 3.66 12.63
N ASN A 84 -8.72 4.09 12.58
CA ASN A 84 -9.24 4.90 11.47
C ASN A 84 -8.52 6.25 11.36
N LEU A 85 -8.32 6.96 12.49
CA LEU A 85 -7.50 8.18 12.51
C LEU A 85 -6.10 7.92 11.91
N GLY A 86 -5.48 6.81 12.30
CA GLY A 86 -4.19 6.40 11.78
C GLY A 86 -4.18 6.20 10.27
N VAL A 87 -5.21 5.55 9.73
CA VAL A 87 -5.37 5.35 8.27
C VAL A 87 -5.62 6.67 7.56
N SER A 88 -6.51 7.52 8.06
CA SER A 88 -6.81 8.83 7.43
C SER A 88 -5.58 9.72 7.38
N LEU A 89 -4.75 9.73 8.44
CA LEU A 89 -3.49 10.45 8.47
C LEU A 89 -2.46 9.89 7.48
N GLN A 90 -2.42 8.56 7.32
CA GLN A 90 -1.58 7.95 6.29
C GLN A 90 -2.03 8.37 4.88
N CYS A 91 -3.33 8.36 4.59
CA CYS A 91 -3.87 8.83 3.31
C CYS A 91 -3.57 10.31 3.07
N ARG A 92 -3.67 11.14 4.12
CA ARG A 92 -3.29 12.56 4.03
C ARG A 92 -1.81 12.73 3.72
N PHE A 93 -0.92 11.95 4.34
CA PHE A 93 0.49 11.94 4.01
C PHE A 93 0.75 11.64 2.52
N GLU A 94 0.05 10.67 1.92
CA GLU A 94 0.24 10.34 0.50
C GLU A 94 -0.12 11.53 -0.43
N CYS A 95 -0.92 12.50 0.04
CA CYS A 95 -1.28 13.71 -0.69
C CYS A 95 -0.40 14.92 -0.35
N THR A 96 0.06 15.04 0.90
CA THR A 96 0.72 16.25 1.43
C THR A 96 2.22 16.10 1.65
N ASP A 97 2.72 14.86 1.70
CA ASP A 97 4.07 14.47 2.11
C ASP A 97 4.46 14.96 3.52
N ALA A 98 3.47 15.33 4.36
CA ALA A 98 3.71 15.86 5.69
C ALA A 98 4.13 14.76 6.68
N LEU A 99 5.43 14.69 7.02
CA LEU A 99 5.97 13.68 7.96
C LEU A 99 5.32 13.69 9.36
N SER A 100 4.73 14.81 9.76
CA SER A 100 3.92 14.90 10.98
C SER A 100 2.74 13.92 10.95
N ASP A 101 2.15 13.71 9.78
CA ASP A 101 0.98 12.86 9.61
C ASP A 101 1.34 11.39 9.80
N LEU A 102 2.50 10.96 9.28
CA LEU A 102 3.01 9.61 9.56
C LEU A 102 3.33 9.42 11.05
N THR A 103 3.88 10.45 11.70
CA THR A 103 4.21 10.38 13.13
C THR A 103 2.95 10.26 13.99
N GLU A 104 1.92 11.04 13.68
CA GLU A 104 0.62 10.97 14.33
C GLU A 104 -0.09 9.65 14.00
N SER A 105 -0.03 9.17 12.75
CA SER A 105 -0.57 7.89 12.30
C SER A 105 0.02 6.72 13.09
N ILE A 106 1.35 6.63 13.17
CA ILE A 106 2.06 5.59 13.93
C ILE A 106 1.64 5.61 15.41
N THR A 107 1.51 6.81 15.99
CA THR A 107 1.09 6.97 17.39
C THR A 107 -0.34 6.46 17.61
N ALA A 108 -1.28 6.85 16.73
CA ALA A 108 -2.67 6.43 16.80
C ALA A 108 -2.83 4.91 16.62
N ILE A 109 -2.16 4.32 15.62
CA ILE A 109 -2.24 2.87 15.35
C ILE A 109 -1.59 2.06 16.49
N ARG A 110 -0.45 2.49 17.04
CA ARG A 110 0.14 1.83 18.23
C ARG A 110 -0.84 1.83 19.40
N ARG A 111 -1.49 2.96 19.65
CA ARG A 111 -2.49 3.06 20.72
C ARG A 111 -3.70 2.16 20.44
N ALA A 112 -4.14 2.05 19.20
CA ALA A 112 -5.19 1.11 18.80
C ALA A 112 -4.80 -0.34 19.11
N ILE A 113 -3.59 -0.75 18.75
CA ILE A 113 -3.06 -2.09 19.01
C ILE A 113 -2.99 -2.38 20.51
N GLU A 114 -2.53 -1.44 21.33
CA GLU A 114 -2.47 -1.59 22.79
C GLU A 114 -3.85 -1.82 23.43
N LEU A 115 -4.90 -1.20 22.88
CA LEU A 115 -6.27 -1.31 23.37
C LEU A 115 -7.02 -2.51 22.80
N THR A 116 -6.47 -3.17 21.78
CA THR A 116 -7.11 -4.29 21.09
C THR A 116 -6.82 -5.59 21.83
N PRO A 117 -7.85 -6.37 22.22
CA PRO A 117 -7.65 -7.67 22.87
C PRO A 117 -6.82 -8.63 22.01
N ALA A 118 -6.03 -9.48 22.66
CA ALA A 118 -5.33 -10.56 21.98
C ALA A 118 -6.35 -11.48 21.26
N GLY A 119 -6.10 -11.77 19.99
CA GLY A 119 -6.99 -12.60 19.16
C GLY A 119 -8.15 -11.85 18.50
N HIS A 120 -8.25 -10.52 18.66
CA HIS A 120 -9.22 -9.73 17.90
C HIS A 120 -8.98 -9.86 16.39
N PRO A 121 -10.02 -10.05 15.56
CA PRO A 121 -9.86 -10.30 14.11
C PRO A 121 -9.14 -9.15 13.38
N ASP A 122 -9.32 -7.92 13.83
CA ASP A 122 -8.68 -6.74 13.20
C ASP A 122 -7.22 -6.49 13.61
N LEU A 123 -6.68 -7.26 14.56
CA LEU A 123 -5.32 -7.00 15.05
C LEU A 123 -4.26 -7.14 13.94
N SER A 124 -4.41 -8.12 13.04
CA SER A 124 -3.52 -8.30 11.89
C SER A 124 -3.55 -7.10 10.93
N ARG A 125 -4.75 -6.55 10.70
CA ARG A 125 -4.97 -5.36 9.87
C ARG A 125 -4.33 -4.11 10.48
N MET A 126 -4.48 -3.91 11.79
CA MET A 126 -3.82 -2.80 12.50
C MET A 126 -2.29 -2.91 12.43
N LEU A 127 -1.74 -4.11 12.64
CA LEU A 127 -0.31 -4.36 12.55
C LEU A 127 0.24 -4.11 11.14
N SER A 128 -0.49 -4.50 10.10
CA SER A 128 -0.05 -4.23 8.74
C SER A 128 -0.11 -2.74 8.37
N ASN A 129 -1.12 -2.01 8.85
CA ASN A 129 -1.16 -0.56 8.66
C ASN A 129 -0.05 0.15 9.44
N LEU A 130 0.28 -0.32 10.66
CA LEU A 130 1.47 0.15 11.39
C LEU A 130 2.75 -0.09 10.57
N ALA A 131 2.91 -1.30 10.02
CA ALA A 131 4.04 -1.63 9.16
C ALA A 131 4.11 -0.68 7.95
N SER A 132 2.99 -0.42 7.29
CA SER A 132 2.91 0.50 6.16
C SER A 132 3.35 1.93 6.55
N SER A 133 2.80 2.51 7.61
CA SER A 133 3.17 3.87 8.06
C SER A 133 4.64 3.97 8.47
N LEU A 134 5.19 2.98 9.17
CA LEU A 134 6.62 2.92 9.50
C LEU A 134 7.49 2.80 8.24
N GLY A 135 7.08 1.96 7.28
CA GLY A 135 7.78 1.79 6.01
C GLY A 135 7.81 3.08 5.19
N ARG A 136 6.69 3.82 5.14
CA ARG A 136 6.63 5.15 4.51
C ARG A 136 7.51 6.17 5.20
N ARG A 137 7.56 6.15 6.53
CA ARG A 137 8.41 7.08 7.29
C ARG A 137 9.88 6.78 7.01
N PHE A 138 10.26 5.51 6.99
CA PHE A 138 11.59 5.07 6.58
C PHE A 138 11.96 5.58 5.18
N GLU A 139 11.07 5.48 4.19
CA GLU A 139 11.33 6.00 2.82
C GLU A 139 11.67 7.51 2.79
N ARG A 140 11.31 8.26 3.83
CA ARG A 140 11.57 9.70 3.94
C ARG A 140 12.73 10.05 4.87
N THR A 141 12.97 9.24 5.89
CA THR A 141 13.94 9.54 6.95
C THR A 141 15.19 8.69 6.90
N ASP A 142 15.18 7.60 6.14
CA ASP A 142 16.22 6.56 6.11
C ASP A 142 16.48 5.94 7.51
N ALA A 143 15.50 6.03 8.41
CA ALA A 143 15.63 5.50 9.77
C ALA A 143 15.46 3.96 9.77
N LEU A 144 16.56 3.22 9.71
CA LEU A 144 16.55 1.74 9.73
C LEU A 144 15.80 1.13 10.94
N THR A 145 15.66 1.86 12.04
CA THR A 145 14.82 1.47 13.19
C THR A 145 13.35 1.35 12.80
N ASP A 146 12.85 2.29 11.98
CA ASP A 146 11.46 2.26 11.49
C ASP A 146 11.26 1.09 10.53
N LEU A 147 12.23 0.84 9.64
CA LEU A 147 12.17 -0.31 8.74
C LEU A 147 12.16 -1.64 9.51
N SER A 148 13.00 -1.75 10.56
CA SER A 148 13.09 -2.95 11.38
C SER A 148 11.78 -3.20 12.16
N GLU A 149 11.20 -2.14 12.73
CA GLU A 149 9.90 -2.23 13.40
C GLU A 149 8.77 -2.54 12.41
N SER A 150 8.81 -1.94 11.22
CA SER A 150 7.86 -2.19 10.14
C SER A 150 7.83 -3.68 9.75
N ILE A 151 9.01 -4.29 9.55
CA ILE A 151 9.13 -5.72 9.25
C ILE A 151 8.59 -6.57 10.41
N SER A 152 8.90 -6.21 11.67
CA SER A 152 8.38 -6.91 12.84
C SER A 152 6.85 -6.89 12.90
N ALA A 153 6.24 -5.73 12.65
CA ALA A 153 4.79 -5.57 12.60
C ALA A 153 4.16 -6.37 11.44
N ALA A 154 4.78 -6.37 10.25
CA ALA A 154 4.32 -7.15 9.10
C ALA A 154 4.42 -8.67 9.34
N CYS A 155 5.52 -9.16 9.94
CA CYS A 155 5.64 -10.56 10.33
C CYS A 155 4.52 -10.97 11.29
N ARG A 156 4.27 -10.16 12.31
CA ARG A 156 3.19 -10.44 13.28
C ARG A 156 1.80 -10.41 12.64
N ALA A 157 1.56 -9.52 11.66
CA ALA A 157 0.32 -9.51 10.89
C ALA A 157 0.12 -10.82 10.12
N VAL A 158 1.16 -11.33 9.46
CA VAL A 158 1.14 -12.62 8.75
C VAL A 158 0.91 -13.77 9.72
N GLU A 159 1.61 -13.82 10.86
CA GLU A 159 1.49 -14.88 11.87
C GLU A 159 0.08 -14.97 12.47
N LEU A 160 -0.57 -13.84 12.71
CA LEU A 160 -1.92 -13.79 13.26
C LEU A 160 -3.02 -14.08 12.22
N THR A 161 -2.68 -14.11 10.93
CA THR A 161 -3.65 -14.26 9.86
C THR A 161 -3.77 -15.74 9.44
N PRO A 162 -4.97 -16.35 9.51
CA PRO A 162 -5.18 -17.73 9.08
C PRO A 162 -4.84 -17.94 7.59
N ALA A 163 -4.36 -19.14 7.24
CA ALA A 163 -3.89 -19.47 5.88
C ALA A 163 -4.93 -19.26 4.76
N GLY A 164 -6.24 -19.33 5.08
CA GLY A 164 -7.33 -19.12 4.13
C GLY A 164 -7.93 -17.70 4.14
N HIS A 165 -7.37 -16.78 4.90
CA HIS A 165 -7.89 -15.42 5.01
C HIS A 165 -7.65 -14.63 3.71
N PRO A 166 -8.65 -13.88 3.21
CA PRO A 166 -8.53 -13.16 1.94
C PRO A 166 -7.41 -12.11 1.92
N ASP A 167 -7.10 -11.49 3.07
CA ASP A 167 -6.05 -10.45 3.17
C ASP A 167 -4.63 -11.00 3.36
N LEU A 168 -4.47 -12.30 3.63
CA LEU A 168 -3.13 -12.89 3.85
C LEU A 168 -2.16 -12.64 2.68
N PRO A 169 -2.58 -12.75 1.41
CA PRO A 169 -1.72 -12.42 0.28
C PRO A 169 -1.24 -10.95 0.25
N ASP A 170 -2.02 -10.01 0.77
CA ASP A 170 -1.62 -8.59 0.87
C ASP A 170 -0.60 -8.38 1.98
N TRP A 171 -0.77 -9.03 3.13
CA TRP A 171 0.19 -8.98 4.23
C TRP A 171 1.54 -9.59 3.84
N LEU A 172 1.52 -10.71 3.11
CA LEU A 172 2.72 -11.31 2.53
C LEU A 172 3.40 -10.41 1.50
N SER A 173 2.60 -9.71 0.67
CA SER A 173 3.12 -8.76 -0.31
C SER A 173 3.81 -7.58 0.37
N ASN A 174 3.18 -7.00 1.39
CA ASN A 174 3.74 -5.91 2.18
C ASN A 174 5.03 -6.34 2.91
N LEU A 175 5.04 -7.52 3.53
CA LEU A 175 6.24 -8.08 4.16
C LEU A 175 7.38 -8.24 3.15
N GLY A 176 7.08 -8.78 1.96
CA GLY A 176 8.07 -8.91 0.89
C GLY A 176 8.63 -7.57 0.44
N ASP A 177 7.79 -6.54 0.26
CA ASP A 177 8.24 -5.20 -0.12
C ASP A 177 9.22 -4.62 0.92
N LEU A 178 8.90 -4.75 2.21
CA LEU A 178 9.72 -4.26 3.31
C LEU A 178 11.08 -4.98 3.42
N LEU A 179 11.07 -6.30 3.30
CA LEU A 179 12.30 -7.10 3.25
C LEU A 179 13.17 -6.73 2.05
N CYS A 180 12.54 -6.48 0.90
CA CYS A 180 13.26 -6.07 -0.30
C CYS A 180 13.93 -4.70 -0.13
N ARG A 181 13.25 -3.73 0.51
CA ARG A 181 13.84 -2.42 0.86
C ARG A 181 15.02 -2.56 1.82
N ARG A 182 14.93 -3.48 2.81
CA ARG A 182 16.05 -3.76 3.72
C ARG A 182 17.22 -4.39 3.00
N PHE A 183 16.97 -5.30 2.06
CA PHE A 183 18.00 -5.82 1.17
C PHE A 183 18.67 -4.72 0.33
N GLU A 184 17.90 -3.79 -0.23
CA GLU A 184 18.46 -2.68 -1.03
C GLU A 184 19.41 -1.80 -0.21
N HIS A 185 19.14 -1.62 1.09
CA HIS A 185 20.00 -0.84 1.99
C HIS A 185 21.20 -1.61 2.50
N THR A 186 21.04 -2.90 2.82
CA THR A 186 22.05 -3.69 3.55
C THR A 186 22.84 -4.65 2.66
N GLY A 187 22.30 -5.02 1.49
CA GLY A 187 22.80 -6.10 0.66
C GLY A 187 22.62 -7.50 1.25
N ALA A 188 21.87 -7.65 2.35
CA ALA A 188 21.71 -8.91 3.06
C ALA A 188 20.89 -9.93 2.25
N LEU A 189 21.56 -10.91 1.64
CA LEU A 189 20.91 -11.98 0.86
C LEU A 189 19.79 -12.74 1.60
N PRO A 190 19.85 -12.97 2.92
CA PRO A 190 18.73 -13.57 3.65
C PRO A 190 17.41 -12.81 3.48
N ASP A 191 17.43 -11.48 3.50
CA ASP A 191 16.24 -10.65 3.32
C ASP A 191 15.61 -10.85 1.93
N LEU A 192 16.46 -11.00 0.92
CA LEU A 192 15.99 -11.26 -0.44
C LEU A 192 15.41 -12.68 -0.58
N ALA A 193 15.96 -13.66 0.13
CA ALA A 193 15.41 -15.02 0.17
C ALA A 193 14.05 -15.07 0.87
N GLU A 194 13.91 -14.34 1.99
CA GLU A 194 12.63 -14.19 2.69
C GLU A 194 11.61 -13.42 1.85
N THR A 195 12.03 -12.38 1.13
CA THR A 195 11.20 -11.66 0.15
C THR A 195 10.60 -12.63 -0.88
N ILE A 196 11.44 -13.44 -1.53
CA ILE A 196 11.00 -14.40 -2.55
C ILE A 196 10.01 -15.41 -1.95
N THR A 197 10.27 -15.86 -0.72
CA THR A 197 9.39 -16.81 -0.01
C THR A 197 8.02 -16.18 0.26
N ALA A 198 7.98 -14.97 0.80
CA ALA A 198 6.73 -14.26 1.09
C ALA A 198 5.93 -13.96 -0.18
N ILE A 199 6.55 -13.41 -1.22
CA ILE A 199 5.86 -13.07 -2.46
C ILE A 199 5.41 -14.32 -3.23
N ARG A 200 6.22 -15.39 -3.25
CA ARG A 200 5.79 -16.66 -3.86
C ARG A 200 4.55 -17.20 -3.16
N ARG A 201 4.53 -17.17 -1.82
CA ARG A 201 3.35 -17.57 -1.05
C ARG A 201 2.14 -16.68 -1.33
N ALA A 202 2.33 -15.37 -1.49
CA ALA A 202 1.26 -14.46 -1.89
C ALA A 202 0.69 -14.86 -3.26
N VAL A 203 1.54 -15.13 -4.26
CA VAL A 203 1.13 -15.58 -5.60
C VAL A 203 0.32 -16.88 -5.52
N GLU A 204 0.78 -17.88 -4.78
CA GLU A 204 0.09 -19.18 -4.62
C GLU A 204 -1.32 -19.04 -4.04
N LEU A 205 -1.49 -18.12 -3.09
CA LEU A 205 -2.78 -17.87 -2.44
C LEU A 205 -3.69 -16.92 -3.23
N THR A 206 -3.19 -16.34 -4.32
CA THR A 206 -3.95 -15.40 -5.14
C THR A 206 -4.74 -16.14 -6.22
N PRO A 207 -6.08 -15.97 -6.31
CA PRO A 207 -6.86 -16.55 -7.41
C PRO A 207 -6.38 -16.08 -8.79
N ALA A 208 -6.47 -16.96 -9.80
CA ALA A 208 -5.95 -16.69 -11.15
C ALA A 208 -6.54 -15.45 -11.85
N GLY A 209 -7.74 -15.01 -11.47
CA GLY A 209 -8.42 -13.82 -12.01
C GLY A 209 -8.32 -12.58 -11.11
N HIS A 210 -7.55 -12.63 -10.02
CA HIS A 210 -7.46 -11.51 -9.09
C HIS A 210 -6.67 -10.34 -9.71
N PRO A 211 -7.12 -9.08 -9.59
CA PRO A 211 -6.48 -7.93 -10.20
C PRO A 211 -5.03 -7.70 -9.73
N ASP A 212 -4.70 -8.12 -8.50
CA ASP A 212 -3.34 -7.95 -7.95
C ASP A 212 -2.36 -9.06 -8.34
N LEU A 213 -2.82 -10.16 -8.95
CA LEU A 213 -1.95 -11.28 -9.35
C LEU A 213 -0.81 -10.83 -10.28
N PRO A 214 -1.04 -10.00 -11.32
CA PRO A 214 0.05 -9.50 -12.17
C PRO A 214 1.10 -8.71 -11.40
N GLY A 215 0.67 -7.87 -10.44
CA GLY A 215 1.57 -7.10 -9.58
C GLY A 215 2.47 -8.00 -8.74
N ARG A 216 1.89 -9.01 -8.09
CA ARG A 216 2.60 -9.99 -7.25
C ARG A 216 3.58 -10.84 -8.07
N LEU A 217 3.18 -11.29 -9.26
CA LEU A 217 4.05 -12.01 -10.20
C LEU A 217 5.22 -11.15 -10.68
N ASN A 218 4.97 -9.89 -11.02
CA ASN A 218 6.03 -8.97 -11.40
C ASN A 218 7.02 -8.76 -10.24
N HIS A 219 6.54 -8.61 -9.01
CA HIS A 219 7.40 -8.49 -7.83
C HIS A 219 8.24 -9.77 -7.64
N LEU A 220 7.63 -10.96 -7.70
CA LEU A 220 8.36 -12.23 -7.63
C LEU A 220 9.50 -12.27 -8.66
N GLY A 221 9.18 -11.90 -9.91
CA GLY A 221 10.14 -11.90 -10.99
C GLY A 221 11.30 -10.92 -10.78
N VAL A 222 11.02 -9.71 -10.28
CA VAL A 222 12.07 -8.72 -9.96
C VAL A 222 12.98 -9.22 -8.84
N SER A 223 12.42 -9.79 -7.78
CA SER A 223 13.19 -10.30 -6.63
C SER A 223 14.07 -11.49 -7.02
N LEU A 224 13.57 -12.41 -7.86
CA LEU A 224 14.36 -13.51 -8.43
C LEU A 224 15.50 -13.01 -9.33
N ARG A 225 15.26 -12.00 -10.18
CA ARG A 225 16.33 -11.37 -10.99
C ARG A 225 17.41 -10.78 -10.10
N ARG A 226 17.01 -10.02 -9.06
CA ARG A 226 17.97 -9.43 -8.11
C ARG A 226 18.80 -10.51 -7.42
N ARG A 227 18.22 -11.66 -7.08
CA ARG A 227 18.97 -12.76 -6.47
C ARG A 227 19.95 -13.36 -7.46
N PHE A 228 19.51 -13.61 -8.69
CA PHE A 228 20.38 -14.05 -9.79
C PHE A 228 21.58 -13.12 -9.99
N GLU A 229 21.37 -11.80 -10.02
CA GLU A 229 22.46 -10.81 -10.17
C GLU A 229 23.51 -10.87 -9.06
N ARG A 230 23.19 -11.49 -7.91
CA ARG A 230 24.11 -11.68 -6.79
C ARG A 230 24.71 -13.08 -6.70
N THR A 231 24.00 -14.09 -7.20
CA THR A 231 24.33 -15.51 -6.97
C THR A 231 24.66 -16.30 -8.22
N ASP A 232 24.39 -15.74 -9.41
CA ASP A 232 24.51 -16.42 -10.71
C ASP A 232 23.67 -17.70 -10.85
N VAL A 233 22.67 -17.91 -9.97
CA VAL A 233 21.81 -19.11 -9.98
C VAL A 233 20.85 -19.07 -11.17
N LEU A 234 21.15 -19.83 -12.22
CA LEU A 234 20.40 -19.81 -13.49
C LEU A 234 18.91 -20.17 -13.35
N SER A 235 18.53 -20.96 -12.35
CA SER A 235 17.11 -21.25 -12.09
C SER A 235 16.34 -19.99 -11.68
N ASP A 236 16.99 -19.03 -11.02
CA ASP A 236 16.34 -17.79 -10.56
C ASP A 236 16.00 -16.88 -11.74
N ILE A 237 16.90 -16.72 -12.71
CA ILE A 237 16.61 -15.89 -13.88
C ILE A 237 15.58 -16.56 -14.81
N ALA A 238 15.57 -17.89 -14.89
CA ALA A 238 14.56 -18.62 -15.64
C ALA A 238 13.16 -18.47 -15.00
N GLU A 239 13.07 -18.58 -13.68
CA GLU A 239 11.82 -18.35 -12.94
C GLU A 239 11.40 -16.88 -13.01
N SER A 240 12.34 -15.94 -12.95
CA SER A 240 12.09 -14.50 -13.13
C SER A 240 11.41 -14.19 -14.45
N ILE A 241 11.94 -14.72 -15.56
CA ILE A 241 11.35 -14.54 -16.90
C ILE A 241 9.95 -15.15 -16.96
N THR A 242 9.74 -16.32 -16.35
CA THR A 242 8.43 -16.98 -16.31
C THR A 242 7.40 -16.12 -15.56
N ALA A 243 7.76 -15.62 -14.37
CA ALA A 243 6.88 -14.79 -13.55
C ALA A 243 6.58 -13.43 -14.21
N THR A 244 7.60 -12.73 -14.72
CA THR A 244 7.42 -11.42 -15.40
C THR A 244 6.64 -11.55 -16.71
N ARG A 245 6.87 -12.61 -17.49
CA ARG A 245 6.07 -12.89 -18.70
C ARG A 245 4.61 -13.12 -18.34
N ARG A 246 4.34 -13.93 -17.31
CA ARG A 246 2.97 -14.19 -16.86
C ARG A 246 2.28 -12.92 -16.35
N ALA A 247 3.02 -12.02 -15.68
CA ALA A 247 2.49 -10.73 -15.25
C ALA A 247 2.04 -9.86 -16.45
N VAL A 248 2.87 -9.78 -17.49
CA VAL A 248 2.55 -9.06 -18.74
C VAL A 248 1.33 -9.66 -19.44
N GLU A 249 1.26 -11.00 -19.57
CA GLU A 249 0.12 -11.68 -20.21
C GLU A 249 -1.22 -11.41 -19.51
N LEU A 250 -1.19 -11.25 -18.19
CA LEU A 250 -2.40 -11.00 -17.38
C LEU A 250 -2.77 -9.52 -17.27
N THR A 251 -1.91 -8.61 -17.75
CA THR A 251 -2.12 -7.18 -17.63
C THR A 251 -2.77 -6.61 -18.90
N PRO A 252 -3.95 -5.95 -18.81
CA PRO A 252 -4.60 -5.36 -19.98
C PRO A 252 -3.74 -4.31 -20.68
N ALA A 253 -3.90 -4.19 -22.01
CA ALA A 253 -3.10 -3.29 -22.85
C ALA A 253 -3.13 -1.80 -22.43
N GLY A 254 -4.20 -1.35 -21.75
CA GLY A 254 -4.35 0.02 -21.25
C GLY A 254 -3.95 0.23 -19.79
N HIS A 255 -3.47 -0.81 -19.09
CA HIS A 255 -3.15 -0.69 -17.67
C HIS A 255 -1.87 0.16 -17.47
N PRO A 256 -1.86 1.13 -16.55
CA PRO A 256 -0.75 2.06 -16.37
C PRO A 256 0.59 1.37 -16.06
N ASP A 257 0.54 0.23 -15.36
CA ASP A 257 1.75 -0.54 -15.03
C ASP A 257 2.30 -1.43 -16.15
N LEU A 258 1.61 -1.60 -17.27
CA LEU A 258 2.03 -2.53 -18.32
C LEU A 258 3.44 -2.20 -18.84
N SER A 259 3.73 -0.92 -19.07
CA SER A 259 5.04 -0.45 -19.51
C SER A 259 6.15 -0.82 -18.53
N ARG A 260 5.89 -0.70 -17.23
CA ARG A 260 6.83 -1.06 -16.17
C ARG A 260 7.07 -2.58 -16.14
N MET A 261 6.03 -3.38 -16.31
CA MET A 261 6.14 -4.85 -16.36
C MET A 261 6.91 -5.33 -17.59
N LEU A 262 6.67 -4.72 -18.76
CA LEU A 262 7.43 -4.99 -19.99
C LEU A 262 8.92 -4.68 -19.81
N SER A 263 9.26 -3.54 -19.20
CA SER A 263 10.64 -3.18 -18.88
C SER A 263 11.29 -4.22 -17.96
N ASN A 264 10.57 -4.70 -16.94
CA ASN A 264 11.08 -5.74 -16.04
C ASN A 264 11.32 -7.07 -16.76
N LEU A 265 10.42 -7.49 -17.64
CA LEU A 265 10.60 -8.68 -18.48
C LEU A 265 11.83 -8.52 -19.39
N ALA A 266 11.97 -7.37 -20.04
CA ALA A 266 13.11 -7.07 -20.89
C ALA A 266 14.44 -7.11 -20.11
N SER A 267 14.48 -6.55 -18.90
CA SER A 267 15.66 -6.64 -18.02
C SER A 267 15.99 -8.08 -17.68
N SER A 268 15.00 -8.92 -17.33
CA SER A 268 15.25 -10.33 -17.02
C SER A 268 15.74 -11.12 -18.23
N LEU A 269 15.22 -10.84 -19.43
CA LEU A 269 15.69 -11.44 -20.69
C LEU A 269 17.13 -11.00 -21.01
N GLY A 270 17.43 -9.71 -20.88
CA GLY A 270 18.77 -9.16 -21.11
C GLY A 270 19.82 -9.79 -20.20
N ARG A 271 19.53 -9.89 -18.89
CA ARG A 271 20.43 -10.54 -17.91
C ARG A 271 20.71 -12.00 -18.24
N ARG A 272 19.71 -12.74 -18.73
CA ARG A 272 19.91 -14.13 -19.17
C ARG A 272 20.79 -14.22 -20.42
N PHE A 273 20.59 -13.31 -21.37
CA PHE A 273 21.37 -13.26 -22.61
C PHE A 273 22.84 -12.94 -22.33
N GLU A 274 23.11 -11.87 -21.58
CA GLU A 274 24.46 -11.46 -21.14
C GLU A 274 25.22 -12.63 -20.50
N ARG A 275 24.55 -13.41 -19.65
CA ARG A 275 25.19 -14.55 -18.98
C ARG A 275 25.40 -15.75 -19.89
N THR A 276 24.47 -16.03 -20.81
CA THR A 276 24.61 -17.15 -21.74
C THR A 276 25.75 -16.90 -22.71
N ASP A 277 25.85 -15.69 -23.27
CA ASP A 277 26.96 -15.28 -24.14
C ASP A 277 28.31 -15.33 -23.43
N ALA A 278 28.35 -14.91 -22.15
CA ALA A 278 29.55 -15.02 -21.32
C ALA A 278 29.98 -16.47 -21.05
N LEU A 279 29.05 -17.44 -21.08
CA LEU A 279 29.34 -18.86 -20.92
C LEU A 279 29.73 -19.54 -22.24
N THR A 280 29.28 -19.02 -23.39
CA THR A 280 29.54 -19.63 -24.71
C THR A 280 30.75 -19.05 -25.44
N GLY A 281 31.16 -17.80 -25.15
CA GLY A 281 32.37 -17.15 -25.71
C GLY A 281 32.39 -16.97 -27.25
N PRO A 282 33.12 -15.97 -27.79
CA PRO A 282 33.36 -15.93 -29.23
C PRO A 282 34.33 -17.06 -29.60
N PHE A 283 33.88 -17.93 -30.51
CA PHE A 283 34.69 -19.00 -31.12
C PHE A 283 35.96 -18.48 -31.80
#